data_AF-A0A956R727-F1
#
_entry.id   AF-A0A956R727-F1
#
_cell.length_a   1.000
_cell.length_b   1.000
_cell.length_c   1.000
_cell.angle_alpha   90.00
_cell.angle_beta   90.00
_cell.angle_gamma   90.00
#
_symmetry.space_group_name_H-M   'P 1'
#
loop_
_entity.id
_entity.type
_entity.pdbx_description
1 polymer ?
#
loop_
_entity_poly.entity_id
_entity_poly.type
_entity_poly.pdbx_seq_one_letter_code
_entity_poly.pdbx_strand_id
1 'polypeptide(L)'
;MTGSVGPGHAPLVSTRREEVGRRRVAPKAIETSDVTRHRGVLLAVLLACVAVVGAVLASAALGVPLSTPRPLSRPHRVAEVECTACHQHEAADPSMTPACLSCHGEHPSTRPGHASLAAAGQLRCITCHAIHTADAGVTFTRDGQVHAYRSGAEERLDWPAPAFLDERDVTVPLVSAVACGGCHRLDDPRDPAAGCVLAGQQALGERRPAVCFDEHRDVLTATAQGRTSAWDAAREVARARPTVEAPAPKASFAAPALWVGSGLLSGLLLLGAYRGTRRIRTRLAKTTALPSHAVLPAKIRKLPQVNTNTCIGCSACVDACPYDVLEIHNYVAQVVRPDDCCGLTLCEQRCPNGSLVITDGEAVEDRPHMTDALESIDTPGVYLAGDLTGLPLIGDLWLEKSTKEEILAKWTRIVHAQQLVIHEQCRVTGVQRVAAGPGAGGLQVGYVGPDGVERGVSTKRVLLAFGRRGSPRKLPVEIPDAFADHVHYSVADARSFAGMRVLVVGLGDVAMECAIAIANQPGSEVSISYRGADFKRGKAKNMEEVRRLIASFL
;
A
#
# COMPACT_ATOMS: atom_id res chain seq x y z
N MET A 1 14.09 76.37 46.02
CA MET A 1 13.24 76.57 44.82
C MET A 1 14.10 76.16 43.62
N THR A 2 13.82 75.24 42.71
CA THR A 2 12.83 74.17 42.48
C THR A 2 13.33 73.42 41.23
N GLY A 3 13.25 72.09 41.20
CA GLY A 3 13.43 71.24 40.00
C GLY A 3 14.85 70.73 39.78
N SER A 4 15.11 69.48 39.40
CA SER A 4 14.25 68.38 38.97
C SER A 4 14.92 67.04 39.32
N VAL A 5 14.07 66.03 39.55
CA VAL A 5 14.38 64.69 40.04
C VAL A 5 14.66 63.74 38.88
N GLY A 6 15.72 62.96 38.96
CA GLY A 6 15.89 61.72 38.19
C GLY A 6 16.41 60.61 39.10
N PRO A 7 15.73 59.46 39.21
CA PRO A 7 16.31 58.23 39.74
C PRO A 7 16.49 57.23 38.58
N GLY A 8 17.50 56.38 38.52
CA GLY A 8 18.08 55.57 39.59
C GLY A 8 17.91 54.10 39.18
N HIS A 9 19.03 53.39 39.01
CA HIS A 9 19.08 51.97 38.67
C HIS A 9 18.50 51.06 39.77
N ALA A 10 17.78 50.00 39.38
CA ALA A 10 17.82 48.60 39.88
C ALA A 10 16.77 47.74 39.11
N PRO A 11 16.69 46.40 39.30
CA PRO A 11 17.35 45.33 38.55
C PRO A 11 16.39 44.50 37.65
N LEU A 12 16.89 43.96 36.53
CA LEU A 12 16.16 43.08 35.60
C LEU A 12 16.24 41.58 36.01
N VAL A 13 15.80 41.21 37.22
CA VAL A 13 15.40 39.82 37.52
C VAL A 13 14.32 39.83 38.60
N SER A 14 13.07 39.55 38.22
CA SER A 14 12.04 39.15 39.18
C SER A 14 11.87 37.63 39.12
N THR A 15 12.44 36.91 40.08
CA THR A 15 12.04 35.53 40.37
C THR A 15 10.73 35.55 41.16
N ARG A 16 9.60 35.60 40.45
CA ARG A 16 8.36 34.97 40.94
C ARG A 16 8.06 33.80 40.02
N ARG A 17 8.48 32.62 40.48
CA ARG A 17 7.94 31.35 40.03
C ARG A 17 6.46 31.37 40.46
N GLU A 18 5.55 31.67 39.55
CA GLU A 18 4.15 31.32 39.76
C GLU A 18 4.12 29.80 39.91
N GLU A 19 3.82 29.34 41.12
CA GLU A 19 3.42 27.97 41.34
C GLU A 19 2.22 27.70 40.45
N VAL A 20 2.43 26.84 39.44
CA VAL A 20 1.37 26.31 38.60
C VAL A 20 0.45 25.52 39.52
N GLY A 21 -0.62 26.18 39.98
CA GLY A 21 -1.65 25.57 40.80
C GLY A 21 -2.16 24.31 40.11
N ARG A 22 -2.06 23.18 40.81
CA ARG A 22 -2.70 21.92 40.43
C ARG A 22 -4.20 22.21 40.21
N ARG A 23 -4.64 22.30 38.95
CA ARG A 23 -6.05 22.53 38.61
C ARG A 23 -6.88 21.40 39.23
N ARG A 24 -7.76 21.74 40.17
CA ARG A 24 -8.73 20.84 40.83
C ARG A 24 -9.98 20.55 39.98
N VAL A 25 -10.01 20.96 38.72
CA VAL A 25 -11.15 20.73 37.84
C VAL A 25 -10.63 20.05 36.58
N ALA A 26 -11.02 18.78 36.41
CA ALA A 26 -10.82 18.08 35.14
C ALA A 26 -11.39 18.97 34.02
N PRO A 27 -10.63 19.28 32.96
CA PRO A 27 -11.14 20.08 31.87
C PRO A 27 -12.41 19.41 31.34
N LYS A 28 -13.49 20.18 31.26
CA LYS A 28 -14.77 19.72 30.70
C LYS A 28 -14.44 19.13 29.33
N ALA A 29 -14.74 17.85 29.12
CA ALA A 29 -14.49 17.18 27.85
C ALA A 29 -15.27 17.95 26.77
N ILE A 30 -14.56 18.67 25.92
CA ILE A 30 -15.14 19.31 24.74
C ILE A 30 -14.84 18.37 23.58
N GLU A 31 -15.88 17.86 22.95
CA GLU A 31 -15.76 16.98 21.79
C GLU A 31 -15.02 17.71 20.67
N THR A 32 -13.81 17.23 20.37
CA THR A 32 -13.01 17.75 19.26
C THR A 32 -13.60 17.29 17.92
N SER A 33 -13.32 18.07 16.87
CA SER A 33 -13.75 17.87 15.48
C SER A 33 -13.57 16.43 14.96
N ASP A 34 -12.59 15.68 15.47
CA ASP A 34 -12.34 14.29 15.07
C ASP A 34 -13.52 13.37 15.42
N VAL A 35 -14.24 13.62 16.52
CA VAL A 35 -15.41 12.81 16.91
C VAL A 35 -16.61 13.08 15.99
N THR A 36 -16.78 14.30 15.48
CA THR A 36 -17.90 14.63 14.57
C THR A 36 -17.63 14.30 13.10
N ARG A 37 -16.35 14.25 12.69
CA ARG A 37 -15.92 13.77 11.36
C ARG A 37 -16.24 12.29 11.16
N HIS A 38 -16.15 11.51 12.23
CA HIS A 38 -16.49 10.10 12.22
C HIS A 38 -17.95 9.81 12.55
N ARG A 39 -18.71 10.66 13.26
CA ARG A 39 -20.13 10.38 13.56
C ARG A 39 -21.02 10.22 12.33
N GLY A 40 -20.82 11.06 11.30
CA GLY A 40 -21.56 10.93 10.04
C GLY A 40 -21.21 9.65 9.28
N VAL A 41 -19.93 9.23 9.32
CA VAL A 41 -19.42 7.99 8.71
C VAL A 41 -19.81 6.77 9.53
N LEU A 42 -19.83 6.88 10.86
CA LEU A 42 -20.20 5.82 11.79
C LEU A 42 -21.70 5.56 11.71
N LEU A 43 -22.54 6.59 11.68
CA LEU A 43 -23.99 6.45 11.47
C LEU A 43 -24.28 5.84 10.09
N ALA A 44 -23.57 6.28 9.07
CA ALA A 44 -23.58 5.73 7.73
C ALA A 44 -23.22 4.24 7.69
N VAL A 45 -22.12 3.86 8.34
CA VAL A 45 -21.64 2.48 8.45
C VAL A 45 -22.62 1.64 9.27
N LEU A 46 -23.14 2.17 10.39
CA LEU A 46 -24.13 1.48 11.21
C LEU A 46 -25.44 1.23 10.45
N LEU A 47 -25.94 2.22 9.69
CA LEU A 47 -27.12 2.05 8.84
C LEU A 47 -26.89 1.03 7.73
N ALA A 48 -25.69 1.03 7.11
CA ALA A 48 -25.31 0.03 6.13
C ALA A 48 -25.22 -1.37 6.76
N CYS A 49 -24.61 -1.50 7.94
CA CYS A 49 -24.56 -2.75 8.69
C CYS A 49 -25.95 -3.25 9.06
N VAL A 50 -26.86 -2.38 9.52
CA VAL A 50 -28.25 -2.74 9.83
C VAL A 50 -29.00 -3.18 8.57
N ALA A 51 -28.78 -2.53 7.42
CA ALA A 51 -29.38 -2.95 6.15
C ALA A 51 -28.86 -4.33 5.70
N VAL A 52 -27.56 -4.60 5.83
CA VAL A 52 -26.95 -5.91 5.52
C VAL A 52 -27.47 -6.99 6.46
N VAL A 53 -27.46 -6.73 7.77
CA VAL A 53 -27.99 -7.67 8.78
C VAL A 53 -29.48 -7.90 8.56
N GLY A 54 -30.25 -6.86 8.24
CA GLY A 54 -31.66 -6.97 7.88
C GLY A 54 -31.89 -7.84 6.65
N ALA A 55 -31.05 -7.72 5.62
CA ALA A 55 -31.12 -8.57 4.42
C ALA A 55 -30.76 -10.03 4.74
N VAL A 56 -29.77 -10.28 5.60
CA VAL A 56 -29.39 -11.63 6.06
C VAL A 56 -30.52 -12.26 6.89
N LEU A 57 -31.08 -11.52 7.85
CA LEU A 57 -32.18 -11.98 8.70
C LEU A 57 -33.47 -12.18 7.90
N ALA A 58 -33.77 -11.32 6.92
CA ALA A 58 -34.90 -11.49 6.02
C ALA A 58 -34.71 -12.73 5.12
N SER A 59 -33.49 -12.98 4.64
CA SER A 59 -33.17 -14.19 3.87
C SER A 59 -33.35 -15.45 4.73
N ALA A 60 -32.94 -15.41 5.99
CA ALA A 60 -33.16 -16.50 6.95
C ALA A 60 -34.65 -16.70 7.29
N ALA A 61 -35.41 -15.62 7.52
CA ALA A 61 -36.83 -15.66 7.85
C ALA A 61 -37.70 -16.14 6.66
N LEU A 62 -37.28 -15.84 5.43
CA LEU A 62 -37.92 -16.31 4.20
C LEU A 62 -37.46 -17.72 3.80
N GLY A 63 -36.62 -18.37 4.61
CA GLY A 63 -36.12 -19.73 4.33
C GLY A 63 -35.30 -19.82 3.04
N VAL A 64 -34.65 -18.74 2.62
CA VAL A 64 -33.78 -18.71 1.43
C VAL A 64 -32.36 -19.05 1.88
N PRO A 65 -31.87 -20.29 1.68
CA PRO A 65 -30.50 -20.64 2.05
C PRO A 65 -29.50 -19.81 1.24
N LEU A 66 -28.57 -19.14 1.93
CA LEU A 66 -27.51 -18.31 1.33
C LEU A 66 -26.52 -19.13 0.47
N SER A 67 -26.53 -20.45 0.64
CA SER A 67 -25.95 -21.44 -0.25
C SER A 67 -26.80 -22.70 -0.13
N THR A 68 -27.33 -23.22 -1.25
CA THR A 68 -27.85 -24.58 -1.23
C THR A 68 -26.64 -25.53 -1.25
N PRO A 69 -26.46 -26.42 -0.26
CA PRO A 69 -25.46 -27.47 -0.40
C PRO A 69 -25.79 -28.25 -1.67
N ARG A 70 -24.77 -28.47 -2.52
CA ARG A 70 -24.93 -29.34 -3.69
C ARG A 70 -25.37 -30.73 -3.21
N PRO A 71 -26.18 -31.48 -3.97
CA PRO A 71 -26.75 -32.71 -3.47
C PRO A 71 -25.67 -33.77 -3.22
N LEU A 72 -25.93 -34.69 -2.29
CA LEU A 72 -25.03 -35.81 -2.02
C LEU A 72 -24.96 -36.78 -3.22
N SER A 73 -23.79 -37.39 -3.44
CA SER A 73 -23.60 -38.44 -4.44
C SER A 73 -24.41 -39.70 -4.13
N ARG A 74 -24.57 -40.56 -5.14
CA ARG A 74 -25.34 -41.82 -5.05
C ARG A 74 -25.00 -42.64 -3.80
N PRO A 75 -23.74 -42.91 -3.42
CA PRO A 75 -23.45 -43.78 -2.29
C PRO A 75 -24.03 -43.27 -0.98
N HIS A 76 -23.92 -41.97 -0.72
CA HIS A 76 -24.47 -41.33 0.48
C HIS A 76 -25.99 -41.24 0.44
N ARG A 77 -26.58 -41.00 -0.75
CA ARG A 77 -28.03 -40.93 -0.91
C ARG A 77 -28.70 -42.30 -0.73
N VAL A 78 -28.10 -43.36 -1.29
CA VAL A 78 -28.58 -44.75 -1.14
C VAL A 78 -28.42 -45.25 0.29
N ALA A 79 -27.39 -44.78 1.00
CA ALA A 79 -27.22 -45.04 2.42
C ALA A 79 -28.05 -44.12 3.33
N GLU A 80 -28.92 -43.27 2.77
CA GLU A 80 -29.80 -42.35 3.49
C GLU A 80 -29.06 -41.46 4.52
N VAL A 81 -27.84 -41.03 4.18
CA VAL A 81 -27.01 -40.22 5.08
C VAL A 81 -27.63 -38.83 5.26
N GLU A 82 -28.00 -38.51 6.50
CA GLU A 82 -28.47 -37.18 6.86
C GLU A 82 -27.31 -36.17 6.97
N CYS A 83 -27.58 -34.88 6.70
CA CYS A 83 -26.57 -33.81 6.78
C CYS A 83 -25.96 -33.69 8.19
N THR A 84 -26.76 -34.02 9.21
CA THR A 84 -26.39 -34.02 10.63
C THR A 84 -25.23 -34.97 10.94
N ALA A 85 -25.15 -36.11 10.26
CA ALA A 85 -24.09 -37.09 10.44
C ALA A 85 -22.68 -36.51 10.20
N CYS A 86 -22.56 -35.55 9.27
CA CYS A 86 -21.30 -34.89 8.93
C CYS A 86 -21.09 -33.54 9.62
N HIS A 87 -22.16 -32.85 10.02
CA HIS A 87 -22.10 -31.44 10.47
C HIS A 87 -22.39 -31.22 11.97
N GLN A 88 -22.78 -32.25 12.74
CA GLN A 88 -23.07 -32.11 14.18
C GLN A 88 -21.84 -32.23 15.09
N HIS A 89 -20.67 -32.60 14.55
CA HIS A 89 -19.45 -32.67 15.36
C HIS A 89 -19.05 -31.24 15.70
N GLU A 90 -18.96 -30.93 17.00
CA GLU A 90 -18.59 -29.60 17.51
C GLU A 90 -17.39 -29.05 16.71
N ALA A 91 -17.46 -27.75 16.41
CA ALA A 91 -16.57 -27.01 15.52
C ALA A 91 -15.08 -26.93 15.96
N ALA A 92 -14.54 -27.95 16.61
CA ALA A 92 -13.21 -28.01 17.21
C ALA A 92 -12.43 -29.32 16.95
N ASP A 93 -12.93 -30.30 16.19
CA ASP A 93 -12.06 -31.33 15.58
C ASP A 93 -11.79 -30.98 14.10
N PRO A 94 -10.61 -30.42 13.78
CA PRO A 94 -10.29 -30.05 12.41
C PRO A 94 -10.23 -31.24 11.46
N SER A 95 -10.18 -32.50 11.91
CA SER A 95 -9.98 -33.64 11.02
C SER A 95 -11.23 -34.04 10.21
N MET A 96 -12.45 -33.82 10.73
CA MET A 96 -13.72 -34.42 10.25
C MET A 96 -13.66 -35.96 10.06
N THR A 97 -12.58 -36.61 10.48
CA THR A 97 -12.27 -38.01 10.22
C THR A 97 -13.22 -38.95 10.97
N PRO A 98 -13.60 -38.72 12.25
CA PRO A 98 -14.52 -39.59 12.96
C PRO A 98 -15.89 -39.76 12.28
N ALA A 99 -16.43 -38.71 11.67
CA ALA A 99 -17.72 -38.74 10.97
C ALA A 99 -17.68 -39.63 9.71
N CYS A 100 -16.55 -39.67 9.00
CA CYS A 100 -16.38 -40.59 7.88
C CYS A 100 -16.16 -42.03 8.36
N LEU A 101 -15.38 -42.20 9.44
CA LEU A 101 -15.04 -43.52 10.00
C LEU A 101 -16.22 -44.26 10.62
N SER A 102 -17.29 -43.56 11.01
CA SER A 102 -18.50 -44.21 11.54
C SER A 102 -19.23 -45.06 10.49
N CYS A 103 -19.07 -44.74 9.20
CA CYS A 103 -19.71 -45.44 8.09
C CYS A 103 -18.70 -46.17 7.18
N HIS A 104 -17.43 -45.77 7.20
CA HIS A 104 -16.35 -46.35 6.40
C HIS A 104 -15.23 -46.85 7.33
N GLY A 105 -14.59 -47.98 7.00
CA GLY A 105 -13.44 -48.44 7.78
C GLY A 105 -12.22 -47.50 7.65
N GLU A 106 -11.26 -47.61 8.57
CA GLU A 106 -9.98 -46.90 8.41
C GLU A 106 -9.23 -47.37 7.16
N HIS A 107 -8.74 -46.41 6.38
CA HIS A 107 -7.99 -46.68 5.16
C HIS A 107 -6.88 -45.62 4.96
N PRO A 108 -5.77 -45.68 5.72
CA PRO A 108 -4.67 -44.75 5.54
C PRO A 108 -4.00 -44.96 4.17
N SER A 109 -3.50 -43.88 3.57
CA SER A 109 -2.72 -44.01 2.34
C SER A 109 -1.45 -44.84 2.60
N THR A 110 -1.16 -45.79 1.71
CA THR A 110 0.05 -46.62 1.72
C THR A 110 1.26 -45.86 1.19
N ARG A 111 1.06 -44.65 0.62
CA ARG A 111 2.14 -43.81 0.13
C ARG A 111 2.80 -43.06 1.31
N PRO A 112 4.11 -43.19 1.54
CA PRO A 112 4.78 -42.60 2.69
C PRO A 112 4.56 -41.09 2.84
N GLY A 113 4.56 -40.35 1.73
CA GLY A 113 4.31 -38.90 1.74
C GLY A 113 2.90 -38.55 2.22
N HIS A 114 1.88 -39.26 1.71
CA HIS A 114 0.50 -39.04 2.11
C HIS A 114 0.24 -39.49 3.55
N ALA A 115 0.83 -40.61 3.98
CA ALA A 115 0.80 -41.05 5.36
C ALA A 115 1.38 -39.99 6.32
N SER A 116 2.51 -39.38 5.94
CA SER A 116 3.13 -38.29 6.71
C SER A 116 2.25 -37.04 6.78
N LEU A 117 1.63 -36.63 5.67
CA LEU A 117 0.73 -35.46 5.65
C LEU A 117 -0.55 -35.70 6.43
N ALA A 118 -1.08 -36.93 6.38
CA ALA A 118 -2.24 -37.34 7.17
C ALA A 118 -1.92 -37.34 8.67
N ALA A 119 -0.76 -37.89 9.07
CA ALA A 119 -0.28 -37.85 10.45
C ALA A 119 -0.08 -36.42 10.97
N ALA A 120 0.27 -35.48 10.09
CA ALA A 120 0.38 -34.05 10.41
C ALA A 120 -0.96 -33.28 10.36
N GLY A 121 -2.08 -33.94 10.06
CA GLY A 121 -3.40 -33.31 9.93
C GLY A 121 -3.55 -32.39 8.71
N GLN A 122 -2.61 -32.45 7.77
CA GLN A 122 -2.53 -31.64 6.55
C GLN A 122 -3.23 -32.31 5.35
N LEU A 123 -3.41 -33.62 5.39
CA LEU A 123 -4.19 -34.39 4.42
C LEU A 123 -5.37 -35.07 5.13
N ARG A 124 -6.59 -34.86 4.64
CA ARG A 124 -7.84 -35.38 5.24
C ARG A 124 -8.67 -36.11 4.18
N CYS A 125 -9.66 -36.89 4.61
CA CYS A 125 -10.56 -37.60 3.70
C CYS A 125 -11.19 -36.65 2.66
N ILE A 126 -11.67 -35.47 3.10
CA ILE A 126 -12.28 -34.46 2.24
C ILE A 126 -11.31 -33.76 1.28
N THR A 127 -10.00 -33.89 1.50
CA THR A 127 -8.99 -33.35 0.57
C THR A 127 -9.02 -34.11 -0.75
N CYS A 128 -9.22 -35.44 -0.70
CA CYS A 128 -9.32 -36.30 -1.89
C CYS A 128 -10.78 -36.57 -2.28
N HIS A 129 -11.67 -36.74 -1.30
CA HIS A 129 -13.10 -36.98 -1.49
C HIS A 129 -13.89 -35.71 -1.22
N ALA A 130 -13.80 -34.73 -2.13
CA ALA A 130 -14.44 -33.43 -1.96
C ALA A 130 -15.98 -33.53 -2.10
N ILE A 131 -16.64 -33.93 -1.00
CA ILE A 131 -18.09 -34.11 -0.92
C ILE A 131 -18.79 -32.79 -1.30
N HIS A 132 -19.94 -32.91 -1.96
CA HIS A 132 -20.72 -31.82 -2.56
C HIS A 132 -20.09 -31.18 -3.80
N THR A 133 -18.79 -31.29 -4.03
CA THR A 133 -18.14 -30.48 -5.08
C THR A 133 -17.59 -31.30 -6.22
N ALA A 134 -16.77 -32.32 -5.93
CA ALA A 134 -16.08 -33.10 -6.94
C ALA A 134 -16.10 -34.62 -6.64
N ASP A 135 -16.87 -35.07 -5.64
CA ASP A 135 -17.04 -36.49 -5.34
C ASP A 135 -17.74 -37.21 -6.50
N ALA A 136 -17.03 -38.18 -7.07
CA ALA A 136 -17.45 -38.94 -8.24
C ALA A 136 -17.03 -40.40 -8.12
N GLY A 137 -17.55 -41.25 -9.00
CA GLY A 137 -17.18 -42.66 -9.03
C GLY A 137 -18.11 -43.49 -9.89
N VAL A 138 -17.96 -44.81 -9.75
CA VAL A 138 -18.78 -45.81 -10.43
C VAL A 138 -19.34 -46.77 -9.40
N THR A 139 -20.64 -47.03 -9.46
CA THR A 139 -21.29 -48.09 -8.70
C THR A 139 -21.72 -49.20 -9.64
N PHE A 140 -21.28 -50.41 -9.34
CA PHE A 140 -21.76 -51.63 -9.96
C PHE A 140 -22.77 -52.26 -8.99
N THR A 141 -24.01 -52.40 -9.42
CA THR A 141 -25.05 -53.00 -8.58
C THR A 141 -25.04 -54.52 -8.72
N ARG A 142 -25.56 -55.21 -7.69
CA ARG A 142 -25.76 -56.67 -7.73
C ARG A 142 -26.65 -57.13 -8.88
N ASP A 143 -27.56 -56.26 -9.34
CA ASP A 143 -28.47 -56.54 -10.47
C ASP A 143 -27.79 -56.33 -11.84
N GLY A 144 -26.46 -56.17 -11.86
CA GLY A 144 -25.66 -56.01 -13.07
C GLY A 144 -25.76 -54.62 -13.70
N GLN A 145 -26.24 -53.60 -12.98
CA GLN A 145 -26.33 -52.23 -13.50
C GLN A 145 -25.07 -51.44 -13.16
N VAL A 146 -24.64 -50.58 -14.07
CA VAL A 146 -23.48 -49.70 -13.88
C VAL A 146 -23.95 -48.26 -13.82
N HIS A 147 -23.61 -47.56 -12.74
CA HIS A 147 -23.95 -46.16 -12.54
C HIS A 147 -22.68 -45.35 -12.38
N ALA A 148 -22.45 -44.39 -13.27
CA ALA A 148 -21.49 -43.33 -12.98
C ALA A 148 -22.18 -42.24 -12.17
N TYR A 149 -21.49 -41.68 -11.17
CA TYR A 149 -22.05 -40.60 -10.36
C TYR A 149 -21.07 -39.45 -10.16
N ARG A 150 -21.63 -38.28 -9.88
CA ARG A 150 -20.90 -37.09 -9.40
C ARG A 150 -21.86 -36.22 -8.59
N SER A 151 -21.47 -35.76 -7.41
CA SER A 151 -22.16 -34.75 -6.57
C SER A 151 -23.61 -34.42 -6.98
N GLY A 152 -24.57 -35.28 -6.60
CA GLY A 152 -25.99 -35.05 -6.87
C GLY A 152 -26.51 -35.39 -8.27
N ALA A 153 -25.67 -35.88 -9.16
CA ALA A 153 -26.03 -36.49 -10.43
C ALA A 153 -25.59 -37.96 -10.49
N GLU A 154 -26.36 -38.73 -11.23
CA GLU A 154 -26.02 -40.10 -11.61
C GLU A 154 -26.51 -40.38 -13.02
N GLU A 155 -25.77 -41.23 -13.72
CA GLU A 155 -26.10 -41.71 -15.05
C GLU A 155 -25.98 -43.23 -15.04
N ARG A 156 -27.05 -43.92 -15.44
CA ARG A 156 -26.99 -45.36 -15.70
C ARG A 156 -26.32 -45.56 -17.06
N LEU A 157 -25.25 -46.35 -17.07
CA LEU A 157 -24.49 -46.66 -18.27
C LEU A 157 -24.90 -48.02 -18.83
N ASP A 158 -24.95 -48.11 -20.15
CA ASP A 158 -24.97 -49.39 -20.86
C ASP A 158 -23.53 -49.93 -20.91
N TRP A 159 -23.12 -50.58 -19.82
CA TRP A 159 -21.77 -51.09 -19.62
C TRP A 159 -21.83 -52.47 -18.96
N PRO A 160 -21.01 -53.45 -19.38
CA PRO A 160 -21.02 -54.78 -18.77
C PRO A 160 -20.54 -54.71 -17.31
N ALA A 161 -21.38 -55.19 -16.39
CA ALA A 161 -20.96 -55.36 -15.00
C ALA A 161 -19.92 -56.50 -14.89
N PRO A 162 -18.88 -56.35 -14.08
CA PRO A 162 -17.93 -57.42 -13.83
C PRO A 162 -18.57 -58.69 -13.26
N ALA A 163 -18.10 -59.86 -13.70
CA ALA A 163 -18.68 -61.16 -13.37
C ALA A 163 -18.47 -61.63 -11.90
N PHE A 164 -17.78 -60.87 -11.05
CA PHE A 164 -17.49 -61.25 -9.66
C PHE A 164 -18.37 -60.52 -8.63
N LEU A 165 -19.41 -59.82 -9.08
CA LEU A 165 -20.22 -58.90 -8.26
C LEU A 165 -21.42 -59.56 -7.54
N ASP A 166 -21.46 -60.89 -7.49
CA ASP A 166 -22.68 -61.67 -7.21
C ASP A 166 -23.30 -61.47 -5.80
N GLU A 167 -22.61 -60.80 -4.87
CA GLU A 167 -23.05 -60.72 -3.47
C GLU A 167 -23.46 -59.31 -2.98
N ARG A 168 -23.02 -58.22 -3.63
CA ARG A 168 -23.31 -56.84 -3.15
C ARG A 168 -23.00 -55.76 -4.18
N ASP A 169 -23.65 -54.60 -4.03
CA ASP A 169 -23.27 -53.38 -4.73
C ASP A 169 -21.82 -52.99 -4.39
N VAL A 170 -21.04 -52.68 -5.41
CA VAL A 170 -19.64 -52.24 -5.29
C VAL A 170 -19.52 -50.82 -5.81
N THR A 171 -19.10 -49.90 -4.94
CA THR A 171 -18.82 -48.51 -5.31
C THR A 171 -17.32 -48.28 -5.33
N VAL A 172 -16.82 -47.75 -6.45
CA VAL A 172 -15.43 -47.32 -6.63
C VAL A 172 -15.41 -45.79 -6.74
N PRO A 173 -14.91 -45.08 -5.72
CA PRO A 173 -14.76 -43.64 -5.79
C PRO A 173 -13.62 -43.25 -6.74
N LEU A 174 -13.85 -42.25 -7.58
CA LEU A 174 -12.87 -41.67 -8.48
C LEU A 174 -12.58 -40.23 -8.03
N VAL A 175 -11.38 -40.03 -7.48
CA VAL A 175 -10.93 -38.73 -6.97
C VAL A 175 -10.74 -37.75 -8.14
N SER A 176 -11.08 -36.48 -7.96
CA SER A 176 -10.76 -35.45 -8.95
C SER A 176 -9.26 -35.21 -9.01
N ALA A 177 -8.69 -35.16 -10.21
CA ALA A 177 -7.27 -34.86 -10.42
C ALA A 177 -6.87 -33.50 -9.82
N VAL A 178 -7.81 -32.55 -9.68
CA VAL A 178 -7.53 -31.26 -9.04
C VAL A 178 -7.12 -31.42 -7.57
N ALA A 179 -7.60 -32.45 -6.88
CA ALA A 179 -7.18 -32.75 -5.50
C ALA A 179 -5.66 -33.00 -5.40
N CYS A 180 -5.05 -33.58 -6.43
CA CYS A 180 -3.61 -33.86 -6.46
C CYS A 180 -2.78 -32.61 -6.84
N GLY A 181 -3.37 -31.66 -7.58
CA GLY A 181 -2.65 -30.52 -8.17
C GLY A 181 -2.02 -29.54 -7.17
N GLY A 182 -2.43 -29.58 -5.90
CA GLY A 182 -1.81 -28.78 -4.85
C GLY A 182 -0.42 -29.26 -4.43
N CYS A 183 -0.12 -30.55 -4.61
CA CYS A 183 1.16 -31.16 -4.24
C CYS A 183 1.91 -31.72 -5.46
N HIS A 184 1.19 -32.05 -6.53
CA HIS A 184 1.71 -32.74 -7.71
C HIS A 184 1.62 -31.89 -8.98
N ARG A 185 2.64 -32.03 -9.82
CA ARG A 185 2.69 -31.48 -11.18
C ARG A 185 2.18 -32.51 -12.17
N LEU A 186 0.87 -32.58 -12.33
CA LEU A 186 0.20 -33.58 -13.19
C LEU A 186 0.50 -33.43 -14.70
N ASP A 187 1.15 -32.34 -15.09
CA ASP A 187 1.68 -32.06 -16.42
C ASP A 187 3.11 -32.59 -16.63
N ASP A 188 3.85 -32.85 -15.56
CA ASP A 188 5.23 -33.36 -15.61
C ASP A 188 5.23 -34.89 -15.58
N PRO A 189 5.67 -35.58 -16.65
CA PRO A 189 5.69 -37.05 -16.70
C PRO A 189 6.61 -37.69 -15.64
N ARG A 190 7.48 -36.91 -14.99
CA ARG A 190 8.34 -37.39 -13.89
C ARG A 190 7.61 -37.37 -12.55
N ASP A 191 6.49 -36.65 -12.45
CA ASP A 191 5.68 -36.65 -11.24
C ASP A 191 4.98 -38.02 -11.11
N PRO A 192 5.07 -38.69 -9.95
CA PRO A 192 4.46 -40.00 -9.76
C PRO A 192 2.92 -39.98 -9.94
N ALA A 193 2.26 -38.84 -9.73
CA ALA A 193 0.83 -38.68 -9.96
C ALA A 193 0.47 -38.40 -11.43
N ALA A 194 1.43 -38.07 -12.30
CA ALA A 194 1.14 -37.85 -13.72
C ALA A 194 0.67 -39.14 -14.43
N GLY A 195 1.18 -40.31 -14.02
CA GLY A 195 0.68 -41.61 -14.50
C GLY A 195 -0.73 -41.95 -14.00
N CYS A 196 -1.21 -41.22 -13.00
CA CYS A 196 -2.53 -41.42 -12.40
C CYS A 196 -3.63 -40.66 -13.13
N VAL A 197 -3.33 -39.90 -14.17
CA VAL A 197 -4.33 -39.17 -14.94
C VAL A 197 -4.36 -39.64 -16.39
N LEU A 198 -5.55 -39.78 -16.96
CA LEU A 198 -5.69 -40.21 -18.35
C LEU A 198 -5.25 -39.08 -19.31
N ALA A 199 -4.50 -39.45 -20.35
CA ALA A 199 -4.11 -38.53 -21.42
C ALA A 199 -5.33 -38.13 -22.27
N GLY A 200 -5.35 -36.91 -22.80
CA GLY A 200 -6.45 -36.37 -23.61
C GLY A 200 -7.65 -35.84 -22.81
N GLN A 201 -7.62 -35.96 -21.48
CA GLN A 201 -8.69 -35.49 -20.59
C GLN A 201 -8.37 -34.17 -19.87
N GLN A 202 -7.37 -33.41 -20.32
CA GLN A 202 -6.93 -32.17 -19.66
C GLN A 202 -8.03 -31.09 -19.62
N ALA A 203 -8.85 -31.00 -20.67
CA ALA A 203 -9.93 -30.02 -20.77
C ALA A 203 -11.07 -30.25 -19.75
N LEU A 204 -11.08 -31.38 -19.04
CA LEU A 204 -12.13 -31.69 -18.07
C LEU A 204 -11.99 -30.91 -16.76
N GLY A 205 -10.81 -30.34 -16.45
CA GLY A 205 -10.57 -29.58 -15.23
C GLY A 205 -10.89 -30.39 -13.96
N GLU A 206 -11.72 -29.84 -13.07
CA GLU A 206 -12.21 -30.52 -11.85
C GLU A 206 -12.97 -31.83 -12.12
N ARG A 207 -13.42 -32.05 -13.36
CA ARG A 207 -14.10 -33.29 -13.74
C ARG A 207 -13.14 -34.42 -14.10
N ARG A 208 -11.86 -34.12 -14.31
CA ARG A 208 -10.85 -35.11 -14.68
C ARG A 208 -10.65 -36.12 -13.55
N PRO A 209 -10.93 -37.42 -13.74
CA PRO A 209 -10.72 -38.42 -12.71
C PRO A 209 -9.24 -38.80 -12.59
N ALA A 210 -8.79 -39.03 -11.36
CA ALA A 210 -7.58 -39.77 -11.05
C ALA A 210 -7.89 -41.27 -11.15
N VAL A 211 -7.07 -41.98 -11.91
CA VAL A 211 -7.19 -43.40 -12.24
C VAL A 211 -6.10 -44.28 -11.64
N CYS A 212 -5.36 -43.77 -10.64
CA CYS A 212 -4.44 -44.61 -9.89
C CYS A 212 -5.22 -45.71 -9.18
N PHE A 213 -4.63 -46.90 -9.10
CA PHE A 213 -5.13 -47.91 -8.20
C PHE A 213 -5.17 -47.37 -6.77
N ASP A 214 -6.19 -47.79 -6.03
CA ASP A 214 -6.49 -47.40 -4.65
C ASP A 214 -5.23 -47.20 -3.81
N GLU A 215 -4.95 -45.95 -3.44
CA GLU A 215 -3.75 -45.59 -2.70
C GLU A 215 -3.76 -46.13 -1.26
N HIS A 216 -4.90 -46.64 -0.79
CA HIS A 216 -5.08 -47.07 0.59
C HIS A 216 -4.78 -48.56 0.83
N ARG A 217 -4.52 -49.36 -0.21
CA ARG A 217 -4.23 -50.80 -0.06
C ARG A 217 -3.17 -51.32 -1.02
N ASP A 218 -2.42 -52.32 -0.56
CA ASP A 218 -1.50 -53.05 -1.40
C ASP A 218 -2.25 -53.88 -2.46
N VAL A 219 -1.76 -53.85 -3.70
CA VAL A 219 -2.38 -54.52 -4.86
C VAL A 219 -2.59 -56.01 -4.60
N LEU A 220 -1.62 -56.70 -3.98
CA LEU A 220 -1.68 -58.15 -3.75
C LEU A 220 -2.82 -58.50 -2.79
N THR A 221 -3.01 -57.69 -1.74
CA THR A 221 -4.12 -57.88 -0.80
C THR A 221 -5.47 -57.56 -1.42
N ALA A 222 -5.52 -56.61 -2.35
CA ALA A 222 -6.74 -56.20 -3.02
C ALA A 222 -7.21 -57.19 -4.09
N THR A 223 -6.29 -57.91 -4.75
CA THR A 223 -6.61 -58.95 -5.73
C THR A 223 -7.40 -60.09 -5.10
N ALA A 224 -7.02 -60.51 -3.90
CA ALA A 224 -7.73 -61.56 -3.15
C ALA A 224 -9.20 -61.21 -2.80
N GLN A 225 -9.59 -59.94 -2.93
CA GLN A 225 -10.92 -59.43 -2.56
C GLN A 225 -11.74 -58.94 -3.78
N GLY A 226 -11.27 -59.17 -5.01
CA GLY A 226 -11.93 -58.68 -6.23
C GLY A 226 -11.89 -57.16 -6.42
N ARG A 227 -11.20 -56.44 -5.52
CA ARG A 227 -11.14 -54.97 -5.51
C ARG A 227 -10.34 -54.42 -6.68
N THR A 228 -9.27 -55.12 -7.09
CA THR A 228 -8.50 -54.77 -8.29
C THR A 228 -9.37 -54.78 -9.55
N SER A 229 -10.15 -55.84 -9.71
CA SER A 229 -11.04 -56.00 -10.85
C SER A 229 -12.15 -54.95 -10.88
N ALA A 230 -12.67 -54.54 -9.71
CA ALA A 230 -13.64 -53.46 -9.61
C ALA A 230 -13.02 -52.10 -9.97
N TRP A 231 -11.78 -51.86 -9.52
CA TRP A 231 -11.02 -50.66 -9.85
C TRP A 231 -10.77 -50.57 -11.36
N ASP A 232 -10.24 -51.63 -11.96
CA ASP A 232 -9.96 -51.67 -13.40
C ASP A 232 -11.24 -51.47 -14.23
N ALA A 233 -12.36 -52.07 -13.83
CA ALA A 233 -13.64 -51.83 -14.47
C ALA A 233 -14.08 -50.35 -14.36
N ALA A 234 -13.93 -49.73 -13.18
CA ALA A 234 -14.25 -48.32 -12.98
C ALA A 234 -13.32 -47.40 -13.79
N ARG A 235 -12.05 -47.79 -13.97
CA ARG A 235 -11.08 -47.09 -14.81
C ARG A 235 -11.51 -47.04 -16.27
N GLU A 236 -11.95 -48.17 -16.81
CA GLU A 236 -12.42 -48.25 -18.20
C GLU A 236 -13.70 -47.42 -18.39
N VAL A 237 -14.62 -47.46 -17.41
CA VAL A 237 -15.78 -46.57 -17.40
C VAL A 237 -15.35 -45.10 -17.39
N ALA A 238 -14.41 -44.71 -16.51
CA ALA A 238 -13.89 -43.33 -16.43
C ALA A 238 -13.17 -42.89 -17.72
N ARG A 239 -12.55 -43.81 -18.44
CA ARG A 239 -11.91 -43.55 -19.72
C ARG A 239 -12.94 -43.28 -20.81
N ALA A 240 -14.00 -44.08 -20.87
CA ALA A 240 -15.03 -43.98 -21.90
C ALA A 240 -16.09 -42.89 -21.61
N ARG A 241 -16.41 -42.66 -20.34
CA ARG A 241 -17.46 -41.74 -19.85
C ARG A 241 -16.93 -40.91 -18.66
N PRO A 242 -16.01 -39.96 -18.89
CA PRO A 242 -15.38 -39.21 -17.81
C PRO A 242 -16.26 -38.13 -17.17
N THR A 243 -17.45 -37.86 -17.73
CA THR A 243 -18.32 -36.76 -17.31
C THR A 243 -19.70 -37.26 -16.94
N VAL A 244 -20.03 -37.16 -15.66
CA VAL A 244 -21.42 -37.10 -15.18
C VAL A 244 -21.69 -35.65 -14.81
N GLU A 245 -22.66 -35.03 -15.48
CA GLU A 245 -22.94 -33.61 -15.31
C GLU A 245 -23.77 -33.39 -14.04
N ALA A 246 -23.13 -32.80 -13.03
CA ALA A 246 -23.83 -32.39 -11.81
C ALA A 246 -24.81 -31.24 -12.13
N PRO A 247 -26.03 -31.24 -11.57
CA PRO A 247 -26.95 -30.12 -11.76
C PRO A 247 -26.28 -28.83 -11.29
N ALA A 248 -26.42 -27.76 -12.08
CA ALA A 248 -25.96 -26.45 -11.68
C ALA A 248 -26.58 -26.10 -10.31
N PRO A 249 -25.82 -25.48 -9.38
CA PRO A 249 -26.39 -25.03 -8.12
C PRO A 249 -27.61 -24.16 -8.44
N LYS A 250 -28.76 -24.47 -7.83
CA LYS A 250 -29.98 -23.66 -8.03
C LYS A 250 -29.68 -22.26 -7.50
N ALA A 251 -29.34 -21.35 -8.41
CA ALA A 251 -29.17 -19.95 -8.08
C ALA A 251 -30.53 -19.41 -7.64
N SER A 252 -30.67 -19.09 -6.36
CA SER A 252 -31.85 -18.38 -5.87
C SER A 252 -31.83 -16.96 -6.45
N PHE A 253 -32.59 -16.74 -7.51
CA PHE A 253 -32.72 -15.42 -8.19
C PHE A 253 -33.17 -14.29 -7.24
N ALA A 254 -33.76 -14.63 -6.08
CA ALA A 254 -34.15 -13.68 -5.05
C ALA A 254 -32.95 -13.05 -4.31
N ALA A 255 -31.85 -13.79 -4.14
CA ALA A 255 -30.71 -13.29 -3.36
C ALA A 255 -29.99 -12.10 -4.05
N PRO A 256 -29.63 -12.14 -5.35
CA PRO A 256 -28.95 -11.03 -6.00
C PRO A 256 -29.78 -9.75 -6.03
N ALA A 257 -31.09 -9.85 -6.28
CA ALA A 257 -31.96 -8.67 -6.34
C ALA A 257 -32.12 -7.99 -4.97
N LEU A 258 -32.19 -8.77 -3.88
CA LEU A 258 -32.19 -8.26 -2.51
C LEU A 258 -30.86 -7.59 -2.12
N TRP A 259 -29.73 -8.17 -2.53
CA TRP A 259 -28.39 -7.60 -2.30
C TRP A 259 -28.14 -6.33 -3.13
N VAL A 260 -28.58 -6.30 -4.39
CA VAL A 260 -28.49 -5.10 -5.24
C VAL A 260 -29.42 -3.99 -4.74
N GLY A 261 -30.65 -4.32 -4.36
CA GLY A 261 -31.61 -3.36 -3.82
C GLY A 261 -31.16 -2.75 -2.48
N SER A 262 -30.63 -3.56 -1.57
CA SER A 262 -30.09 -3.08 -0.30
C SER A 262 -28.81 -2.25 -0.47
N GLY A 263 -27.96 -2.60 -1.43
CA GLY A 263 -26.78 -1.80 -1.81
C GLY A 263 -27.15 -0.43 -2.36
N LEU A 264 -28.14 -0.35 -3.26
CA LEU A 264 -28.64 0.92 -3.82
C LEU A 264 -29.28 1.81 -2.76
N LEU A 265 -30.10 1.24 -1.87
CA LEU A 265 -30.73 1.97 -0.77
C LEU A 265 -29.69 2.53 0.21
N SER A 266 -28.68 1.72 0.56
CA SER A 266 -27.57 2.14 1.41
C SER A 266 -26.76 3.28 0.77
N GLY A 267 -26.45 3.18 -0.52
CA GLY A 267 -25.78 4.24 -1.29
C GLY A 267 -26.57 5.55 -1.32
N LEU A 268 -27.89 5.49 -1.49
CA LEU A 268 -28.76 6.67 -1.47
C LEU A 268 -28.85 7.32 -0.09
N LEU A 269 -28.93 6.52 0.99
CA LEU A 269 -28.91 7.02 2.37
C LEU A 269 -27.57 7.68 2.72
N LEU A 270 -26.45 7.09 2.29
CA LEU A 270 -25.10 7.66 2.44
C LEU A 270 -24.96 9.01 1.73
N LEU A 271 -25.45 9.09 0.49
CA LEU A 271 -25.39 10.32 -0.32
C LEU A 271 -26.30 11.41 0.25
N GLY A 272 -27.48 11.04 0.77
CA GLY A 272 -28.40 11.93 1.46
C GLY A 272 -27.81 12.49 2.76
N ALA A 273 -27.23 11.63 3.59
CA ALA A 273 -26.55 12.03 4.83
C ALA A 273 -25.33 12.92 4.56
N TYR A 274 -24.53 12.61 3.54
CA TYR A 274 -23.39 13.43 3.11
C TYR A 274 -23.82 14.83 2.64
N ARG A 275 -24.88 14.91 1.82
CA ARG A 275 -25.42 16.20 1.35
C ARG A 275 -26.07 17.01 2.48
N GLY A 276 -26.77 16.35 3.40
CA GLY A 276 -27.38 16.98 4.58
C GLY A 276 -26.33 17.56 5.53
N THR A 277 -25.30 16.77 5.87
CA THR A 277 -24.21 17.20 6.74
C THR A 277 -23.37 18.32 6.12
N ARG A 278 -23.15 18.30 4.79
CA ARG A 278 -22.48 19.40 4.08
C ARG A 278 -23.29 20.70 4.12
N ARG A 279 -24.62 20.64 3.92
CA ARG A 279 -25.52 21.80 4.04
C ARG A 279 -25.56 22.39 5.46
N ILE A 280 -25.58 21.54 6.48
CA ILE A 280 -25.55 21.97 7.88
C ILE A 280 -24.18 22.57 8.23
N ARG A 281 -23.07 21.97 7.76
CA ARG A 281 -21.71 22.53 7.89
C ARG A 281 -21.57 23.91 7.27
N THR A 282 -22.07 24.12 6.05
CA THR A 282 -22.00 25.45 5.41
C THR A 282 -22.82 26.51 6.12
N ARG A 283 -23.89 26.11 6.84
CA ARG A 283 -24.70 27.02 7.65
C ARG A 283 -24.06 27.32 9.02
N LEU A 284 -23.41 26.35 9.66
CA LEU A 284 -22.75 26.51 10.96
C LEU A 284 -21.34 27.12 10.87
N ALA A 285 -20.60 26.91 9.77
CA ALA A 285 -19.28 27.52 9.54
C ALA A 285 -19.34 29.06 9.41
N LYS A 286 -20.53 29.62 9.20
CA LYS A 286 -20.75 31.07 9.14
C LYS A 286 -20.84 31.74 10.53
N THR A 287 -20.91 30.98 11.63
CA THR A 287 -21.23 31.52 12.96
C THR A 287 -20.20 31.26 14.06
N THR A 288 -19.11 30.53 13.84
CA THR A 288 -18.10 30.30 14.89
C THR A 288 -16.69 30.20 14.31
N ALA A 289 -16.02 31.34 14.15
CA ALA A 289 -14.56 31.37 14.18
C ALA A 289 -14.13 31.13 15.63
N LEU A 290 -13.39 30.03 15.88
CA LEU A 290 -12.77 29.74 17.17
C LEU A 290 -11.24 29.67 17.02
N PRO A 291 -10.48 29.95 18.10
CA PRO A 291 -9.08 30.35 18.05
C PRO A 291 -8.15 29.15 17.94
N SER A 292 -7.05 29.38 17.23
CA SER A 292 -5.86 28.53 17.18
C SER A 292 -5.26 28.33 18.58
N HIS A 293 -5.10 27.07 19.00
CA HIS A 293 -4.22 26.73 20.11
C HIS A 293 -3.05 25.85 19.63
N ALA A 294 -1.86 26.33 19.98
CA ALA A 294 -0.58 25.65 20.10
C ALA A 294 0.14 25.24 18.80
N VAL A 295 0.57 26.24 18.04
CA VAL A 295 1.72 26.13 17.12
C VAL A 295 3.00 26.12 17.96
N LEU A 296 3.80 25.05 17.83
CA LEU A 296 5.18 25.01 18.34
C LEU A 296 5.95 26.22 17.78
N PRO A 297 6.80 26.91 18.56
CA PRO A 297 7.46 28.13 18.10
C PRO A 297 8.35 27.80 16.89
N ALA A 298 7.93 28.29 15.74
CA ALA A 298 8.66 28.09 14.51
C ALA A 298 9.80 29.11 14.41
N LYS A 299 11.00 28.56 14.47
CA LYS A 299 12.15 28.86 13.60
C LYS A 299 11.88 30.05 12.65
N ILE A 300 12.60 31.16 12.88
CA ILE A 300 12.63 32.42 12.09
C ILE A 300 12.10 32.21 10.65
N ARG A 301 10.91 32.75 10.37
CA ARG A 301 10.18 32.61 9.11
C ARG A 301 10.42 33.84 8.23
N LYS A 302 10.58 33.63 6.92
CA LYS A 302 10.70 34.70 5.93
C LYS A 302 9.30 35.22 5.61
N LEU A 303 8.99 36.43 6.04
CA LEU A 303 7.66 37.02 5.91
C LEU A 303 7.54 37.85 4.62
N PRO A 304 6.34 37.91 4.00
CA PRO A 304 6.05 38.85 2.92
C PRO A 304 6.12 40.29 3.43
N GLN A 305 6.86 41.14 2.73
CA GLN A 305 6.83 42.59 2.95
C GLN A 305 6.06 43.25 1.83
N VAL A 306 4.98 43.96 2.18
CA VAL A 306 4.13 44.68 1.22
C VAL A 306 4.45 46.16 1.27
N ASN A 307 4.80 46.74 0.12
CA ASN A 307 4.87 48.18 -0.06
C ASN A 307 3.45 48.73 -0.26
N THR A 308 2.92 49.38 0.79
CA THR A 308 1.58 49.94 0.79
C THR A 308 1.40 51.13 -0.13
N ASN A 309 2.49 51.79 -0.57
CA ASN A 309 2.42 52.93 -1.49
C ASN A 309 2.20 52.50 -2.95
N THR A 310 2.62 51.28 -3.29
CA THR A 310 2.47 50.73 -4.64
C THR A 310 1.40 49.65 -4.71
N CYS A 311 0.98 49.06 -3.58
CA CYS A 311 -0.06 48.04 -3.59
C CYS A 311 -1.40 48.60 -4.10
N ILE A 312 -1.94 47.97 -5.15
CA ILE A 312 -3.22 48.36 -5.77
C ILE A 312 -4.44 47.58 -5.22
N GLY A 313 -4.25 46.74 -4.19
CA GLY A 313 -5.36 46.02 -3.55
C GLY A 313 -6.04 44.95 -4.40
N CYS A 314 -5.40 44.47 -5.48
CA CYS A 314 -6.01 43.55 -6.46
C CYS A 314 -6.30 42.11 -5.95
N SER A 315 -6.01 41.80 -4.69
CA SER A 315 -6.17 40.47 -4.07
C SER A 315 -5.39 39.30 -4.69
N ALA A 316 -4.65 39.47 -5.78
CA ALA A 316 -3.93 38.39 -6.44
C ALA A 316 -2.96 37.62 -5.51
N CYS A 317 -2.35 38.32 -4.56
CA CYS A 317 -1.46 37.72 -3.55
C CYS A 317 -2.20 36.98 -2.43
N VAL A 318 -3.45 37.37 -2.13
CA VAL A 318 -4.35 36.69 -1.19
C VAL A 318 -4.78 35.37 -1.81
N ASP A 319 -5.27 35.40 -3.04
CA ASP A 319 -5.70 34.19 -3.78
C ASP A 319 -4.53 33.24 -4.08
N ALA A 320 -3.30 33.76 -4.16
CA ALA A 320 -2.09 32.95 -4.37
C ALA A 320 -1.63 32.20 -3.12
N CYS A 321 -2.07 32.57 -1.92
CA CYS A 321 -1.50 32.07 -0.69
C CYS A 321 -2.25 30.81 -0.22
N PRO A 322 -1.66 29.59 -0.30
CA PRO A 322 -2.35 28.36 0.08
C PRO A 322 -2.53 28.20 1.61
N TYR A 323 -1.92 29.11 2.39
CA TYR A 323 -2.01 29.16 3.85
C TYR A 323 -2.76 30.41 4.32
N ASP A 324 -3.35 31.16 3.37
CA ASP A 324 -4.12 32.38 3.61
C ASP A 324 -3.39 33.39 4.53
N VAL A 325 -2.08 33.56 4.37
CA VAL A 325 -1.25 34.42 5.24
C VAL A 325 -1.57 35.92 5.09
N LEU A 326 -2.13 36.29 3.94
CA LEU A 326 -2.35 37.66 3.47
C LEU A 326 -3.86 37.95 3.38
N GLU A 327 -4.28 39.16 3.71
CA GLU A 327 -5.63 39.68 3.47
C GLU A 327 -5.58 41.12 2.93
N ILE A 328 -6.63 41.58 2.26
CA ILE A 328 -6.74 42.99 1.84
C ILE A 328 -7.43 43.80 2.93
N HIS A 329 -6.68 44.70 3.57
CA HIS A 329 -7.19 45.64 4.57
C HIS A 329 -6.92 47.06 4.09
N ASN A 330 -7.95 47.92 4.09
CA ASN A 330 -7.85 49.30 3.61
C ASN A 330 -7.25 49.43 2.20
N TYR A 331 -7.70 48.59 1.26
CA TYR A 331 -7.24 48.55 -0.13
C TYR A 331 -5.77 48.15 -0.35
N VAL A 332 -5.05 47.69 0.68
CA VAL A 332 -3.68 47.18 0.56
C VAL A 332 -3.56 45.78 1.15
N ALA A 333 -2.65 44.96 0.61
CA ALA A 333 -2.39 43.64 1.16
C ALA A 333 -1.61 43.74 2.47
N GLN A 334 -2.03 42.98 3.49
CA GLN A 334 -1.39 42.92 4.79
C GLN A 334 -1.18 41.46 5.22
N VAL A 335 -0.06 41.20 5.89
CA VAL A 335 0.23 39.88 6.49
C VAL A 335 -0.53 39.78 7.80
N VAL A 336 -1.64 39.04 7.78
CA VAL A 336 -2.52 38.88 8.95
C VAL A 336 -2.19 37.63 9.76
N ARG A 337 -1.56 36.62 9.12
CA ARG A 337 -1.19 35.35 9.76
C ARG A 337 0.30 35.04 9.54
N PRO A 338 1.21 35.83 10.11
CA PRO A 338 2.65 35.65 9.92
C PRO A 338 3.14 34.26 10.38
N ASP A 339 2.50 33.69 11.41
CA ASP A 339 2.81 32.37 11.96
C ASP A 339 2.34 31.20 11.10
N ASP A 340 1.62 31.44 10.00
CA ASP A 340 1.23 30.41 9.04
C ASP A 340 2.09 30.47 7.77
N CYS A 341 2.99 31.47 7.68
CA CYS A 341 3.88 31.61 6.56
C CYS A 341 4.95 30.51 6.55
N CYS A 342 5.01 29.74 5.46
CA CYS A 342 6.02 28.73 5.21
C CYS A 342 7.13 29.19 4.26
N GLY A 343 7.08 30.46 3.80
CA GLY A 343 8.09 31.06 2.93
C GLY A 343 7.96 30.75 1.44
N LEU A 344 6.78 30.32 0.99
CA LEU A 344 6.45 30.26 -0.45
C LEU A 344 6.43 31.67 -1.06
N THR A 345 6.79 31.78 -2.34
CA THR A 345 6.85 33.07 -3.06
C THR A 345 5.72 33.24 -4.07
N LEU A 346 4.62 32.48 -3.95
CA LEU A 346 3.48 32.55 -4.87
C LEU A 346 2.81 33.94 -4.83
N CYS A 347 2.73 34.54 -3.65
CA CYS A 347 2.19 35.89 -3.45
C CYS A 347 3.03 36.99 -4.11
N GLU A 348 4.35 36.80 -4.19
CA GLU A 348 5.29 37.68 -4.88
C GLU A 348 5.14 37.52 -6.40
N GLN A 349 5.09 36.28 -6.90
CA GLN A 349 4.88 35.97 -8.32
C GLN A 349 3.56 36.50 -8.89
N ARG A 350 2.47 36.42 -8.11
CA ARG A 350 1.15 36.90 -8.55
C ARG A 350 0.96 38.41 -8.37
N CYS A 351 1.92 39.15 -7.81
CA CYS A 351 1.76 40.59 -7.61
C CYS A 351 1.97 41.36 -8.94
N PRO A 352 0.92 41.88 -9.59
CA PRO A 352 1.07 42.51 -10.91
C PRO A 352 1.86 43.83 -10.86
N ASN A 353 1.94 44.47 -9.68
CA ASN A 353 2.65 45.73 -9.48
C ASN A 353 3.95 45.58 -8.67
N GLY A 354 4.46 44.35 -8.49
CA GLY A 354 5.70 44.07 -7.76
C GLY A 354 5.75 44.63 -6.32
N SER A 355 4.59 44.88 -5.72
CA SER A 355 4.46 45.61 -4.45
C SER A 355 4.65 44.73 -3.22
N LEU A 356 5.05 43.47 -3.40
CA LEU A 356 5.25 42.49 -2.34
C LEU A 356 6.54 41.71 -2.63
N VAL A 357 7.43 41.61 -1.64
CA VAL A 357 8.69 40.86 -1.72
C VAL A 357 8.87 39.94 -0.51
N ILE A 358 9.48 38.77 -0.69
CA ILE A 358 9.81 37.83 0.40
C ILE A 358 11.28 38.03 0.79
N THR A 359 11.57 38.53 2.00
CA THR A 359 12.94 38.88 2.41
C THR A 359 13.68 37.70 3.07
N ASP A 360 14.74 37.22 2.38
CA ASP A 360 16.11 36.90 2.86
C ASP A 360 16.80 35.98 1.83
N GLY A 361 17.57 36.58 0.93
CA GLY A 361 18.32 35.93 -0.15
C GLY A 361 18.12 36.71 -1.44
N GLU A 362 19.18 36.88 -2.22
CA GLU A 362 19.10 37.45 -3.58
C GLU A 362 17.93 36.83 -4.33
N ALA A 363 17.18 37.67 -5.04
CA ALA A 363 16.13 37.21 -5.92
C ALA A 363 16.70 36.07 -6.77
N VAL A 364 16.06 34.90 -6.75
CA VAL A 364 16.32 33.93 -7.81
C VAL A 364 15.62 34.52 -9.02
N GLU A 365 16.34 35.37 -9.74
CA GLU A 365 15.82 36.20 -10.84
C GLU A 365 15.26 35.36 -12.00
N ASP A 366 15.49 34.04 -11.97
CA ASP A 366 15.22 33.12 -13.07
C ASP A 366 14.28 31.97 -12.66
N ARG A 367 13.14 32.29 -12.04
CA ARG A 367 12.09 31.29 -11.79
C ARG A 367 11.08 31.29 -12.95
N PRO A 368 10.82 30.13 -13.58
CA PRO A 368 9.88 30.06 -14.68
C PRO A 368 8.46 30.39 -14.22
N HIS A 369 7.71 31.13 -15.04
CA HIS A 369 6.28 31.37 -14.81
C HIS A 369 5.50 30.08 -15.06
N MET A 370 4.60 29.73 -14.13
CA MET A 370 3.90 28.44 -14.16
C MET A 370 2.40 28.58 -13.94
N THR A 371 1.65 27.63 -14.48
CA THR A 371 0.23 27.40 -14.19
C THR A 371 0.06 26.63 -12.89
N ASP A 372 -1.18 26.55 -12.39
CA ASP A 372 -1.53 25.74 -11.21
C ASP A 372 -1.24 24.24 -11.38
N ALA A 373 -1.13 23.76 -12.64
CA ALA A 373 -0.74 22.39 -12.98
C ALA A 373 0.79 22.19 -13.06
N LEU A 374 1.58 23.19 -12.64
CA LEU A 374 3.05 23.20 -12.70
C LEU A 374 3.61 23.13 -14.14
N GLU A 375 2.80 23.50 -15.13
CA GLU A 375 3.22 23.66 -16.51
C GLU A 375 3.81 25.06 -16.71
N SER A 376 4.92 25.16 -17.43
CA SER A 376 5.51 26.43 -17.87
C SER A 376 4.54 27.19 -18.78
N ILE A 377 4.30 28.47 -18.46
CA ILE A 377 3.48 29.35 -19.29
C ILE A 377 4.22 29.68 -20.60
N ASP A 378 5.54 29.86 -20.54
CA ASP A 378 6.37 30.28 -21.67
C ASP A 378 6.64 29.13 -22.66
N THR A 379 6.71 27.88 -22.15
CA THR A 379 6.94 26.69 -22.99
C THR A 379 5.91 25.59 -22.68
N PRO A 380 4.74 25.59 -23.34
CA PRO A 380 3.72 24.56 -23.16
C PRO A 380 4.26 23.15 -23.39
N GLY A 381 3.87 22.21 -22.53
CA GLY A 381 4.36 20.83 -22.48
C GLY A 381 5.59 20.61 -21.59
N VAL A 382 6.19 21.67 -21.03
CA VAL A 382 7.25 21.57 -20.01
C VAL A 382 6.65 21.74 -18.62
N TYR A 383 6.86 20.74 -17.76
CA TYR A 383 6.37 20.69 -16.39
C TYR A 383 7.53 20.71 -15.40
N LEU A 384 7.32 21.26 -14.22
CA LEU A 384 8.31 21.29 -13.14
C LEU A 384 7.86 20.43 -11.96
N ALA A 385 8.78 19.63 -11.42
CA ALA A 385 8.55 18.89 -10.18
C ALA A 385 9.66 19.12 -9.18
N GLY A 386 9.28 19.16 -7.90
CA GLY A 386 10.21 19.26 -6.78
C GLY A 386 10.53 20.67 -6.34
N ASP A 387 11.63 20.79 -5.62
CA ASP A 387 12.08 21.98 -4.89
C ASP A 387 12.13 23.29 -5.70
N LEU A 388 12.23 23.20 -7.02
CA LEU A 388 12.24 24.36 -7.92
C LEU A 388 10.87 25.04 -8.00
N THR A 389 9.79 24.31 -7.74
CA THR A 389 8.42 24.85 -7.65
C THR A 389 8.19 25.64 -6.36
N GLY A 390 9.10 25.54 -5.39
CA GLY A 390 8.92 26.06 -4.04
C GLY A 390 7.96 25.25 -3.17
N LEU A 391 7.20 24.31 -3.75
CA LEU A 391 6.25 23.47 -3.03
C LEU A 391 6.97 22.29 -2.36
N PRO A 392 6.58 21.90 -1.13
CA PRO A 392 7.09 20.68 -0.52
C PRO A 392 6.71 19.47 -1.39
N LEU A 393 7.70 18.62 -1.68
CA LEU A 393 7.47 17.31 -2.28
C LEU A 393 6.69 16.43 -1.29
N ILE A 394 5.37 16.34 -1.47
CA ILE A 394 4.51 15.42 -0.72
C ILE A 394 4.23 14.23 -1.63
N GLY A 395 4.76 13.06 -1.27
CA GLY A 395 4.44 11.80 -1.89
C GLY A 395 4.38 10.70 -0.83
N ASP A 396 3.69 9.60 -1.14
CA ASP A 396 3.44 8.48 -0.21
C ASP A 396 4.68 7.66 0.14
N LEU A 397 5.86 8.07 -0.32
CA LEU A 397 7.13 7.43 0.02
C LEU A 397 7.52 7.81 1.45
N TRP A 398 6.85 7.20 2.43
CA TRP A 398 7.22 7.30 3.83
C TRP A 398 8.58 6.66 4.04
N LEU A 399 9.60 7.51 4.23
CA LEU A 399 10.93 7.10 4.66
C LEU A 399 11.07 7.44 6.14
N GLU A 400 10.81 6.44 7.00
CA GLU A 400 11.29 6.49 8.38
C GLU A 400 12.83 6.55 8.39
N LYS A 401 13.45 6.93 9.51
CA LYS A 401 14.91 7.04 9.69
C LYS A 401 15.65 5.88 8.99
N SER A 402 16.21 6.16 7.82
CA SER A 402 16.87 5.16 6.95
C SER A 402 18.29 5.63 6.64
N THR A 403 19.20 4.69 6.49
CA THR A 403 20.55 4.90 5.95
C THR A 403 20.50 5.25 4.46
N LYS A 404 21.59 5.80 3.92
CA LYS A 404 21.72 6.08 2.48
C LYS A 404 21.53 4.80 1.67
N GLU A 405 22.12 3.71 2.12
CA GLU A 405 22.11 2.40 1.49
C GLU A 405 20.69 1.82 1.42
N GLU A 406 19.92 1.93 2.51
CA GLU A 406 18.51 1.50 2.54
C GLU A 406 17.64 2.33 1.61
N ILE A 407 17.87 3.65 1.52
CA ILE A 407 17.15 4.53 0.61
C ILE A 407 17.45 4.13 -0.85
N LEU A 408 18.73 3.96 -1.19
CA LEU A 408 19.16 3.54 -2.52
C LEU A 408 18.56 2.17 -2.87
N ALA A 409 18.63 1.19 -1.98
CA ALA A 409 18.06 -0.14 -2.21
C ALA A 409 16.54 -0.10 -2.45
N LYS A 410 15.80 0.74 -1.70
CA LYS A 410 14.36 0.94 -1.91
C LYS A 410 14.08 1.57 -3.28
N TRP A 411 14.82 2.61 -3.65
CA TRP A 411 14.68 3.25 -4.96
C TRP A 411 14.98 2.30 -6.11
N THR A 412 16.09 1.55 -6.03
CA THR A 412 16.44 0.53 -7.02
C THR A 412 15.34 -0.52 -7.16
N ARG A 413 14.75 -0.99 -6.05
CA ARG A 413 13.60 -1.91 -6.08
C ARG A 413 12.39 -1.31 -6.82
N ILE A 414 12.08 -0.04 -6.59
CA ILE A 414 10.97 0.65 -7.28
C ILE A 414 11.26 0.75 -8.78
N VAL A 415 12.47 1.15 -9.15
CA VAL A 415 12.91 1.24 -10.55
C VAL A 415 12.75 -0.11 -11.27
N HIS A 416 13.17 -1.20 -10.63
CA HIS A 416 13.00 -2.55 -11.19
C HIS A 416 11.54 -3.00 -11.22
N ALA A 417 10.77 -2.81 -10.14
CA ALA A 417 9.38 -3.25 -10.09
C ALA A 417 8.49 -2.53 -11.13
N GLN A 418 8.78 -1.25 -11.39
CA GLN A 418 8.04 -0.42 -12.34
C GLN A 418 8.65 -0.43 -13.74
N GLN A 419 9.77 -1.14 -13.96
CA GLN A 419 10.48 -1.21 -15.23
C GLN A 419 10.77 0.18 -15.82
N LEU A 420 11.22 1.12 -14.97
CA LEU A 420 11.50 2.50 -15.40
C LEU A 420 12.75 2.52 -16.28
N VAL A 421 12.63 3.10 -17.48
CA VAL A 421 13.75 3.28 -18.39
C VAL A 421 14.55 4.51 -17.94
N ILE A 422 15.72 4.28 -17.34
CA ILE A 422 16.62 5.34 -16.87
C ILE A 422 17.88 5.32 -17.72
N HIS A 423 18.16 6.44 -18.39
CA HIS A 423 19.41 6.64 -19.13
C HIS A 423 20.39 7.39 -18.23
N GLU A 424 21.33 6.66 -17.63
CA GLU A 424 22.39 7.23 -16.82
C GLU A 424 23.46 7.91 -17.67
N GLN A 425 24.25 8.79 -17.04
CA GLN A 425 25.34 9.54 -17.70
C GLN A 425 24.89 10.38 -18.91
N CYS A 426 23.61 10.70 -19.01
CA CYS A 426 23.04 11.58 -20.03
C CYS A 426 22.75 12.96 -19.42
N ARG A 427 23.55 13.97 -19.76
CA ARG A 427 23.34 15.35 -19.30
C ARG A 427 22.44 16.09 -20.29
N VAL A 428 21.23 16.44 -19.88
CA VAL A 428 20.33 17.29 -20.66
C VAL A 428 20.95 18.69 -20.85
N THR A 429 21.00 19.18 -22.09
CA THR A 429 21.57 20.49 -22.45
C THR A 429 20.51 21.55 -22.73
N GLY A 430 19.32 21.16 -23.16
CA GLY A 430 18.24 22.10 -23.41
C GLY A 430 16.96 21.45 -23.91
N VAL A 431 15.88 22.23 -23.89
CA VAL A 431 14.57 21.86 -24.42
C VAL A 431 14.12 22.96 -25.36
N GLN A 432 13.79 22.61 -26.60
CA GLN A 432 13.33 23.55 -27.60
C GLN A 432 12.03 23.07 -28.22
N ARG A 433 11.14 24.02 -28.55
CA ARG A 433 9.93 23.71 -29.30
C ARG A 433 10.25 23.70 -30.79
N VAL A 434 9.84 22.65 -31.48
CA VAL A 434 10.00 22.56 -32.94
C VAL A 434 8.66 22.88 -33.60
N ALA A 435 8.69 23.72 -34.64
CA ALA A 435 7.50 24.09 -35.40
C ALA A 435 6.85 22.82 -36.00
N ALA A 436 5.53 22.71 -35.83
CA ALA A 436 4.76 21.54 -36.25
C ALA A 436 4.50 21.56 -37.76
N GLY A 437 4.70 20.41 -38.43
CA GLY A 437 3.89 20.05 -39.59
C GLY A 437 2.42 19.77 -39.18
N PRO A 438 1.52 19.45 -40.13
CA PRO A 438 0.10 19.28 -39.83
C PRO A 438 -0.14 18.05 -38.92
N GLY A 439 -0.27 18.28 -37.62
CA GLY A 439 -0.53 17.25 -36.62
C GLY A 439 0.53 17.16 -35.52
N ALA A 440 0.41 18.05 -34.52
CA ALA A 440 1.17 18.11 -33.26
C ALA A 440 2.57 18.75 -33.32
N GLY A 441 2.70 19.91 -32.66
CA GLY A 441 4.01 20.43 -32.25
C GLY A 441 4.63 19.52 -31.20
N GLY A 442 5.95 19.35 -31.29
CA GLY A 442 6.75 18.54 -30.37
C GLY A 442 7.85 19.36 -29.71
N LEU A 443 8.37 18.83 -28.60
CA LEU A 443 9.56 19.30 -27.90
C LEU A 443 10.75 18.45 -28.33
N GLN A 444 11.86 19.10 -28.64
CA GLN A 444 13.16 18.48 -28.86
C GLN A 444 14.01 18.68 -27.61
N VAL A 445 14.45 17.59 -27.00
CA VAL A 445 15.33 17.60 -25.82
C VAL A 445 16.73 17.23 -26.25
N GLY A 446 17.67 18.16 -26.11
CA GLY A 446 19.10 17.92 -26.34
C GLY A 446 19.76 17.31 -25.09
N TYR A 447 20.67 16.36 -25.29
CA TYR A 447 21.48 15.80 -24.22
C TYR A 447 22.84 15.32 -24.71
N VAL A 448 23.83 15.31 -23.83
CA VAL A 448 25.17 14.75 -24.05
C VAL A 448 25.26 13.40 -23.36
N GLY A 449 25.60 12.36 -24.12
CA GLY A 449 25.73 10.99 -23.61
C GLY A 449 27.08 10.71 -22.93
N PRO A 450 27.31 9.48 -22.45
CA PRO A 450 28.55 9.09 -21.76
C PRO A 450 29.80 9.20 -22.63
N ASP A 451 29.64 9.15 -23.94
CA ASP A 451 30.69 9.32 -24.95
C ASP A 451 30.98 10.79 -25.30
N GLY A 452 30.31 11.74 -24.62
CA GLY A 452 30.44 13.17 -24.90
C GLY A 452 29.73 13.64 -26.17
N VAL A 453 29.02 12.75 -26.87
CA VAL A 453 28.32 13.07 -28.11
C VAL A 453 26.96 13.67 -27.81
N GLU A 454 26.67 14.80 -28.44
CA GLU A 454 25.37 15.46 -28.35
C GLU A 454 24.33 14.75 -29.22
N ARG A 455 23.15 14.52 -28.63
CA ARG A 455 22.01 13.80 -29.21
C ARG A 455 20.73 14.55 -28.87
N GLY A 456 19.65 14.19 -29.54
CA GLY A 456 18.34 14.75 -29.26
C GLY A 456 17.22 13.72 -29.30
N VAL A 457 16.19 13.91 -28.47
CA VAL A 457 14.96 13.11 -28.46
C VAL A 457 13.74 14.01 -28.64
N SER A 458 12.79 13.55 -29.46
CA SER A 458 11.51 14.24 -29.67
C SER A 458 10.45 13.68 -28.73
N THR A 459 9.71 14.56 -28.05
CA THR A 459 8.66 14.20 -27.10
C THR A 459 7.52 15.23 -27.12
N LYS A 460 6.35 14.84 -26.62
CA LYS A 460 5.21 15.76 -26.43
C LYS A 460 5.29 16.51 -25.11
N ARG A 461 5.97 15.93 -24.11
CA ARG A 461 6.03 16.47 -22.73
C ARG A 461 7.39 16.24 -22.11
N VAL A 462 7.82 17.19 -21.28
CA VAL A 462 9.05 17.13 -20.49
C VAL A 462 8.73 17.44 -19.04
N LEU A 463 9.23 16.62 -18.12
CA LEU A 463 9.16 16.89 -16.68
C LEU A 463 10.56 17.18 -16.14
N LEU A 464 10.76 18.39 -15.63
CA LEU A 464 12.01 18.84 -15.04
C LEU A 464 12.03 18.50 -13.55
N ALA A 465 12.87 17.53 -13.16
CA ALA A 465 12.98 17.01 -11.80
C ALA A 465 14.43 16.97 -11.28
N PHE A 466 15.28 17.91 -11.72
CA PHE A 466 16.71 17.93 -11.37
C PHE A 466 17.00 18.48 -9.95
N GLY A 467 15.95 18.89 -9.23
CA GLY A 467 16.04 19.46 -7.88
C GLY A 467 16.91 20.72 -7.83
N ARG A 468 17.33 21.10 -6.62
CA ARG A 468 18.36 22.12 -6.42
C ARG A 468 19.57 21.42 -5.82
N ARG A 469 20.52 20.94 -6.65
CA ARG A 469 21.87 20.72 -6.11
C ARG A 469 22.40 22.10 -5.77
N GLY A 470 22.49 22.42 -4.48
CA GLY A 470 23.00 23.71 -4.07
C GLY A 470 24.41 23.90 -4.62
N SER A 471 24.64 25.00 -5.35
CA SER A 471 25.99 25.54 -5.45
C SER A 471 26.39 25.94 -4.03
N PRO A 472 27.39 25.27 -3.42
CA PRO A 472 27.77 25.57 -2.05
C PRO A 472 28.18 27.04 -1.98
N ARG A 473 27.71 27.75 -0.96
CA ARG A 473 28.17 29.12 -0.71
C ARG A 473 29.65 29.05 -0.42
N LYS A 474 30.46 29.58 -1.33
CA LYS A 474 31.90 29.65 -1.13
C LYS A 474 32.20 30.56 0.05
N LEU A 475 33.32 30.29 0.73
CA LEU A 475 33.78 31.22 1.75
C LEU A 475 34.09 32.56 1.07
N PRO A 476 33.71 33.70 1.66
CA PRO A 476 33.98 35.02 1.10
C PRO A 476 35.43 35.43 1.36
N VAL A 477 36.37 34.50 1.15
CA VAL A 477 37.81 34.70 1.28
C VAL A 477 38.48 34.08 0.07
N GLU A 478 39.51 34.75 -0.42
CA GLU A 478 40.35 34.20 -1.48
C GLU A 478 41.18 33.05 -0.92
N ILE A 479 41.10 31.89 -1.59
CA ILE A 479 41.87 30.70 -1.21
C ILE A 479 43.07 30.67 -2.15
N PRO A 480 44.30 30.79 -1.65
CA PRO A 480 45.48 30.70 -2.51
C PRO A 480 45.52 29.34 -3.23
N ASP A 481 45.96 29.31 -4.48
CA ASP A 481 45.99 28.09 -5.31
C ASP A 481 46.70 26.92 -4.64
N ALA A 482 47.74 27.20 -3.84
CA ALA A 482 48.48 26.20 -3.06
C ALA A 482 47.60 25.43 -2.04
N PHE A 483 46.45 25.98 -1.65
CA PHE A 483 45.49 25.38 -0.72
C PHE A 483 44.19 24.93 -1.39
N ALA A 484 44.05 25.05 -2.71
CA ALA A 484 42.83 24.71 -3.44
C ALA A 484 42.40 23.26 -3.18
N ASP A 485 43.35 22.32 -3.15
CA ASP A 485 43.09 20.90 -2.92
C ASP A 485 42.72 20.54 -1.47
N HIS A 486 42.89 21.49 -0.53
CA HIS A 486 42.64 21.30 0.90
C HIS A 486 41.26 21.82 1.34
N VAL A 487 40.55 22.54 0.46
CA VAL A 487 39.25 23.15 0.79
C VAL A 487 38.12 22.45 0.06
N HIS A 488 37.33 21.69 0.82
CA HIS A 488 36.22 20.91 0.29
C HIS A 488 34.88 21.55 0.63
N TYR A 489 34.07 21.82 -0.40
CA TYR A 489 32.70 22.32 -0.25
C TYR A 489 31.64 21.20 -0.22
N SER A 490 32.06 19.96 -0.43
CA SER A 490 31.27 18.74 -0.27
C SER A 490 32.18 17.61 0.18
N VAL A 491 31.66 16.72 1.04
CA VAL A 491 32.37 15.52 1.48
C VAL A 491 31.63 14.30 0.95
N ALA A 492 32.31 13.55 0.08
CA ALA A 492 31.76 12.33 -0.51
C ALA A 492 31.99 11.10 0.38
N ASP A 493 33.17 11.00 1.00
CA ASP A 493 33.56 9.93 1.91
C ASP A 493 34.39 10.51 3.07
N ALA A 494 33.96 10.23 4.30
CA ALA A 494 34.67 10.71 5.49
C ALA A 494 36.00 9.98 5.70
N ARG A 495 36.14 8.73 5.23
CA ARG A 495 37.36 7.92 5.41
C ARG A 495 38.60 8.56 4.79
N SER A 496 38.42 9.37 3.75
CA SER A 496 39.50 10.14 3.11
C SER A 496 40.18 11.12 4.07
N PHE A 497 39.59 11.39 5.24
CA PHE A 497 40.10 12.28 6.27
C PHE A 497 40.63 11.55 7.52
N ALA A 498 40.76 10.21 7.48
CA ALA A 498 41.35 9.45 8.58
C ALA A 498 42.80 9.90 8.85
N GLY A 499 43.17 10.06 10.12
CA GLY A 499 44.49 10.56 10.53
C GLY A 499 44.71 12.06 10.34
N MET A 500 43.72 12.81 9.85
CA MET A 500 43.86 14.23 9.52
C MET A 500 43.26 15.15 10.57
N ARG A 501 43.80 16.37 10.66
CA ARG A 501 43.21 17.48 11.42
C ARG A 501 42.35 18.31 10.47
N VAL A 502 41.04 18.36 10.70
CA VAL A 502 40.06 18.95 9.78
C VAL A 502 39.31 20.08 10.46
N LEU A 503 39.25 21.24 9.79
CA LEU A 503 38.42 22.37 10.18
C LEU A 503 37.09 22.34 9.42
N VAL A 504 35.98 22.15 10.14
CA VAL A 504 34.64 22.28 9.60
C VAL A 504 34.13 23.70 9.84
N VAL A 505 33.88 24.45 8.77
CA VAL A 505 33.35 25.82 8.85
C VAL A 505 31.83 25.81 8.73
N GLY A 506 31.17 26.16 9.82
CA GLY A 506 29.71 26.19 9.95
C GLY A 506 29.18 25.17 10.97
N LEU A 507 27.94 25.36 11.37
CA LEU A 507 27.27 24.56 12.41
C LEU A 507 25.83 24.21 12.02
N GLY A 508 25.55 24.17 10.71
CA GLY A 508 24.28 23.68 10.18
C GLY A 508 24.22 22.15 10.19
N ASP A 509 23.09 21.59 9.76
CA ASP A 509 22.86 20.14 9.78
C ASP A 509 23.92 19.35 9.01
N VAL A 510 24.22 19.79 7.77
CA VAL A 510 25.27 19.19 6.92
C VAL A 510 26.66 19.31 7.54
N ALA A 511 26.97 20.46 8.17
CA ALA A 511 28.28 20.67 8.80
C ALA A 511 28.46 19.76 10.02
N MET A 512 27.41 19.61 10.86
CA MET A 512 27.45 18.69 12.00
C MET A 512 27.51 17.23 11.56
N GLU A 513 26.74 16.81 10.55
CA GLU A 513 26.82 15.45 10.01
C GLU A 513 28.23 15.14 9.46
N CYS A 514 28.84 16.10 8.76
CA CYS A 514 30.21 16.01 8.29
C CYS A 514 31.21 15.91 9.45
N ALA A 515 31.09 16.77 10.46
CA ALA A 515 31.96 16.75 11.63
C ALA A 515 31.86 15.42 12.40
N ILE A 516 30.64 14.91 12.62
CA ILE A 516 30.41 13.61 13.26
C ILE A 516 31.03 12.48 12.43
N ALA A 517 30.80 12.48 11.10
CA ALA A 517 31.31 11.42 10.24
C ALA A 517 32.84 11.39 10.18
N ILE A 518 33.48 12.56 10.13
CA ILE A 518 34.94 12.69 10.13
C ILE A 518 35.49 12.32 11.51
N ALA A 519 34.94 12.85 12.61
CA ALA A 519 35.42 12.56 13.97
C ALA A 519 35.38 11.06 14.33
N ASN A 520 34.48 10.30 13.71
CA ASN A 520 34.43 8.84 13.87
C ASN A 520 35.49 8.09 13.04
N GLN A 521 36.32 8.78 12.26
CA GLN A 521 37.41 8.16 11.52
C GLN A 521 38.66 7.99 12.41
N PRO A 522 39.39 6.88 12.27
CA PRO A 522 40.59 6.61 13.06
C PRO A 522 41.62 7.73 12.97
N GLY A 523 42.07 8.23 14.12
CA GLY A 523 43.15 9.22 14.22
C GLY A 523 42.81 10.62 13.67
N SER A 524 41.56 10.89 13.34
CA SER A 524 41.14 12.23 12.89
C SER A 524 40.90 13.17 14.08
N GLU A 525 41.14 14.46 13.87
CA GLU A 525 40.83 15.52 14.83
C GLU A 525 39.97 16.57 14.13
N VAL A 526 38.81 16.91 14.70
CA VAL A 526 37.87 17.84 14.07
C VAL A 526 37.71 19.09 14.92
N SER A 527 38.02 20.24 14.32
CA SER A 527 37.70 21.57 14.87
C SER A 527 36.48 22.14 14.14
N ILE A 528 35.57 22.78 14.87
CA ILE A 528 34.40 23.44 14.28
C ILE A 528 34.52 24.96 14.48
N SER A 529 34.41 25.71 13.38
CA SER A 529 34.38 27.18 13.41
C SER A 529 32.99 27.69 13.03
N TYR A 530 32.37 28.44 13.93
CA TYR A 530 31.03 29.00 13.73
C TYR A 530 30.90 30.40 14.32
N ARG A 531 30.18 31.27 13.62
CA ARG A 531 29.97 32.68 14.00
C ARG A 531 29.06 32.90 15.22
N GLY A 532 28.38 31.87 15.70
CA GLY A 532 27.42 31.96 16.80
C GLY A 532 27.98 31.41 18.11
N ALA A 533 27.34 31.76 19.22
CA ALA A 533 27.80 31.41 20.56
C ALA A 533 27.54 29.95 20.99
N ASP A 534 26.61 29.22 20.35
CA ASP A 534 26.23 27.84 20.73
C ASP A 534 25.45 27.12 19.60
N PHE A 535 25.11 25.83 19.79
CA PHE A 535 24.24 24.99 18.96
C PHE A 535 22.78 25.52 18.92
N LYS A 536 22.55 26.62 18.18
CA LYS A 536 21.22 27.24 18.07
C LYS A 536 20.37 26.71 16.91
N ARG A 537 20.96 26.00 15.95
CA ARG A 537 20.31 25.59 14.69
C ARG A 537 20.79 24.21 14.24
N GLY A 538 19.88 23.27 14.01
CA GLY A 538 20.22 21.90 13.56
C GLY A 538 19.18 20.88 13.98
N LYS A 539 19.25 19.64 13.48
CA LYS A 539 18.42 18.55 14.04
C LYS A 539 18.90 18.21 15.45
N ALA A 540 17.96 17.96 16.38
CA ALA A 540 18.27 17.67 17.78
C ALA A 540 19.30 16.54 17.95
N LYS A 541 19.13 15.45 17.18
CA LYS A 541 20.07 14.31 17.17
C LYS A 541 21.51 14.71 16.84
N ASN A 542 21.69 15.56 15.83
CA ASN A 542 23.02 15.99 15.40
C ASN A 542 23.66 16.90 16.44
N MET A 543 22.88 17.79 17.07
CA MET A 543 23.38 18.65 18.15
C MET A 543 23.77 17.85 19.39
N GLU A 544 22.98 16.85 19.77
CA GLU A 544 23.28 15.96 20.90
C GLU A 544 24.54 15.13 20.64
N GLU A 545 24.70 14.58 19.44
CA GLU A 545 25.85 13.77 19.07
C GLU A 545 27.15 14.59 19.01
N VAL A 546 27.12 15.80 18.43
CA VAL A 546 28.30 16.69 18.45
C VAL A 546 28.66 17.05 19.89
N ARG A 547 27.68 17.36 20.75
CA ARG A 547 27.94 17.62 22.18
C ARG A 547 28.56 16.41 22.88
N ARG A 548 28.07 15.20 22.60
CA ARG A 548 28.62 13.95 23.14
C ARG A 548 30.08 13.76 22.73
N LEU A 549 30.41 13.98 21.44
CA LEU A 549 31.77 13.86 20.93
C LEU A 549 32.72 14.90 21.54
N ILE A 550 32.25 16.16 21.69
CA ILE A 550 33.02 17.20 22.38
C ILE A 550 33.25 16.83 23.85
N ALA A 551 32.23 16.34 24.54
CA ALA A 551 32.34 15.91 25.94
C ALA A 551 33.23 14.68 26.13
N SER A 552 33.44 13.84 25.10
CA SER A 552 34.41 12.74 25.16
C SER A 552 35.85 13.15 24.88
N PHE A 553 36.07 14.39 24.41
CA PHE A 553 37.38 14.95 24.10
C PHE A 553 37.93 15.81 25.24
N LEU A 554 37.05 16.33 26.10
CA LEU A 554 37.36 17.03 27.36
C LEU A 554 37.45 16.04 28.52
#